data_AF-A0A3P6DA37-F1
#
_entry.id   AF-A0A3P6DA37-F1
#
_cell.length_a   1.000
_cell.length_b   1.000
_cell.length_c   1.000
_cell.angle_alpha   90.00
_cell.angle_beta   90.00
_cell.angle_gamma   90.00
#
_symmetry.space_group_name_H-M   'P 1'
#
loop_
_entity.id
_entity.type
_entity.pdbx_description
1 polymer ?
#
loop_
_entity_poly.entity_id
_entity_poly.type
_entity_poly.pdbx_seq_one_letter_code
_entity_poly.pdbx_strand_id
1 'polypeptide(L)' 'MESLTDDLWTMVLARLPIKSFTCFKLVCTQWKSIVESPFFPIFGIFHRAFPDRQ' A
#
# COMPACT_ATOMS: atom_id res chain seq x y z
N MET A 1 -15.15 -10.36 -10.04
CA MET A 1 -13.92 -10.05 -10.80
C MET A 1 -13.33 -8.73 -10.28
N GLU A 2 -13.15 -8.60 -8.96
CA GLU A 2 -12.62 -7.36 -8.36
C GLU A 2 -11.39 -7.63 -7.46
N SER A 3 -11.23 -8.87 -7.00
CA SER A 3 -10.14 -9.29 -6.12
C SER A 3 -8.74 -9.15 -6.76
N LEU A 4 -8.58 -9.50 -8.04
CA LEU A 4 -7.28 -9.37 -8.74
C LEU A 4 -6.79 -7.91 -8.77
N THR A 5 -7.71 -6.98 -8.89
CA THR A 5 -7.42 -5.55 -8.99
C THR A 5 -6.96 -5.01 -7.63
N ASP A 6 -7.57 -5.46 -6.53
CA ASP A 6 -7.20 -5.05 -5.17
C ASP A 6 -5.81 -5.59 -4.77
N ASP A 7 -5.46 -6.82 -5.14
CA ASP A 7 -4.13 -7.39 -4.91
C ASP A 7 -3.04 -6.61 -5.69
N LEU A 8 -3.32 -6.25 -6.94
CA LEU A 8 -2.43 -5.44 -7.77
C LEU A 8 -2.24 -4.03 -7.17
N TRP A 9 -3.33 -3.37 -6.78
CA TRP A 9 -3.24 -2.07 -6.11
C TRP A 9 -2.46 -2.17 -4.80
N THR A 10 -2.67 -3.23 -4.03
CA THR A 10 -1.92 -3.48 -2.79
C THR A 10 -0.43 -3.57 -3.08
N MET A 11 0.01 -4.33 -4.09
CA MET A 11 1.41 -4.43 -4.49
C MET A 11 1.99 -3.09 -4.97
N VAL A 12 1.25 -2.33 -5.78
CA VAL A 12 1.72 -1.03 -6.31
C VAL A 12 1.85 -0.01 -5.18
N LEU A 13 0.82 0.11 -4.35
CA LEU A 13 0.78 1.08 -3.25
C LEU A 13 1.80 0.72 -2.17
N ALA A 14 2.03 -0.57 -1.90
CA ALA A 14 3.03 -1.05 -0.94
C ALA A 14 4.47 -0.65 -1.30
N ARG A 15 4.75 -0.38 -2.56
CA ARG A 15 6.07 0.09 -3.06
C ARG A 15 6.26 1.59 -2.88
N LEU A 16 5.23 2.33 -2.48
CA LEU A 16 5.29 3.78 -2.32
C LEU A 16 5.70 4.15 -0.88
N PRO A 17 6.28 5.34 -0.66
CA PRO A 17 6.70 5.76 0.66
C PRO A 17 5.51 5.82 1.63
N ILE A 18 5.72 5.38 2.88
CA ILE A 18 4.70 5.42 3.96
C ILE A 18 4.09 6.82 4.14
N LYS A 19 4.86 7.88 3.88
CA LYS A 19 4.39 9.28 3.96
C LYS A 19 3.22 9.57 3.02
N SER A 20 3.10 8.82 1.92
CA SER A 20 2.02 8.95 0.93
C SER A 20 0.77 8.15 1.30
N PHE A 21 0.84 7.25 2.29
CA PHE A 21 -0.29 6.37 2.65
C PHE A 21 -1.48 7.14 3.22
N THR A 22 -1.23 8.26 3.90
CA THR A 22 -2.28 9.17 4.36
C THR A 22 -3.02 9.81 3.20
N CYS A 23 -2.35 10.09 2.09
CA CYS A 23 -2.95 10.64 0.88
C CYS A 23 -3.80 9.61 0.13
N PHE A 24 -3.40 8.33 0.13
CA PHE A 24 -4.15 7.26 -0.56
C PHE A 24 -5.55 7.04 0.01
N LYS A 25 -5.75 7.32 1.30
CA LYS A 25 -7.08 7.28 1.94
C LYS A 25 -8.07 8.29 1.38
N LEU A 26 -7.59 9.33 0.68
CA LEU A 26 -8.40 10.42 0.14
C LEU A 26 -8.77 10.21 -1.35
N VAL A 27 -8.18 9.22 -2.02
CA VAL A 27 -8.37 9.01 -3.47
C VAL A 27 -9.72 8.35 -3.76
N CYS A 28 -9.98 7.18 -3.15
CA CYS A 28 -11.25 6.48 -3.27
C CYS A 28 -11.47 5.54 -2.08
N THR A 29 -12.71 5.06 -1.92
CA THR A 29 -13.11 4.11 -0.84
C THR A 29 -12.36 2.79 -0.93
N GLN A 30 -12.05 2.33 -2.14
CA GLN A 30 -11.34 1.08 -2.40
C GLN A 30 -9.89 1.16 -1.92
N TRP A 31 -9.19 2.25 -2.24
CA TRP A 31 -7.83 2.49 -1.75
C TRP A 31 -7.83 2.65 -0.23
N LYS A 32 -8.78 3.41 0.32
CA LYS A 32 -8.95 3.53 1.77
C LYS A 32 -9.04 2.15 2.45
N SER A 33 -9.84 1.24 1.91
CA SER A 33 -9.97 -0.13 2.43
C SER A 33 -8.63 -0.89 2.40
N ILE A 34 -7.86 -0.73 1.32
CA ILE A 34 -6.52 -1.36 1.17
C ILE A 34 -5.53 -0.80 2.19
N VAL A 35 -5.43 0.53 2.39
CA VAL A 35 -4.51 1.14 3.38
C VAL A 35 -4.97 0.96 4.83
N GLU A 36 -6.26 0.72 5.09
CA GLU A 36 -6.77 0.36 6.41
C GLU A 36 -6.59 -1.13 6.73
N SER A 37 -6.26 -1.95 5.74
CA SER A 37 -5.94 -3.36 5.95
C SER A 37 -4.69 -3.51 6.82
N PRO A 38 -4.70 -4.41 7.82
CA PRO A 38 -3.57 -4.61 8.72
C PRO A 38 -2.32 -5.17 8.01
N PHE A 39 -2.46 -5.70 6.80
CA PHE A 39 -1.36 -6.21 5.99
C PHE A 39 -0.53 -5.10 5.32
N PHE A 40 -1.14 -3.94 5.09
CA PHE A 40 -0.53 -2.86 4.32
C PHE A 40 0.64 -2.16 5.05
N PRO A 41 0.57 -1.87 6.37
CA PRO A 41 1.71 -1.37 7.14
C PRO A 41 2.90 -2.33 7.16
N ILE A 42 2.65 -3.65 7.10
CA ILE A 42 3.70 -4.68 7.14
C ILE A 42 4.61 -4.55 5.91
N PHE A 43 4.03 -4.29 4.74
CA PHE A 43 4.80 -4.02 3.52
C PHE A 43 5.67 -2.77 3.64
N GLY A 44 5.14 -1.70 4.21
CA GLY A 44 5.91 -0.47 4.43
C GLY A 44 7.10 -0.66 5.38
N ILE A 45 6.96 -1.51 6.41
CA ILE A 45 8.06 -1.87 7.32
C ILE A 45 9.11 -2.69 6.57
N PHE A 46 8.68 -3.62 5.71
CA PHE A 46 9.59 -4.45 4.90
C PHE A 46 10.44 -3.59 3.95
N HIS A 47 9.83 -2.61 3.27
CA HIS A 47 10.55 -1.66 2.41
C HIS A 47 11.49 -0.73 3.20
N ARG A 48 11.17 -0.39 4.46
CA ARG A 48 12.09 0.39 5.30
C ARG A 48 13.25 -0.46 5.83
N ALA A 49 13.02 -1.75 6.08
CA ALA A 49 14.04 -2.70 6.54
C ALA A 49 15.03 -3.10 5.42
N PHE A 50 14.56 -3.12 4.17
CA PHE A 50 15.38 -3.25 2.97
C PHE A 50 15.20 -1.99 2.11
N PRO A 51 15.88 -0.88 2.44
CA PRO A 51 16.00 0.20 1.46
C PRO A 51 16.68 -0.43 0.25
N ASP A 52 16.01 -0.44 -0.89
CA ASP A 52 16.62 -0.78 -2.17
C ASP A 52 17.96 -0.02 -2.24
N ARG A 53 19.05 -0.78 -2.06
CA ARG A 53 20.39 -0.30 -2.40
C ARG A 53 20.42 -0.24 -3.93
N GLN A 54 20.03 0.91 -4.48
CA GLN A 54 20.55 1.36 -5.76
C GLN A 54 21.67 2.35 -5.51
#